data_AF-A0A6A2ZJK9-F1
#
_entry.id   AF-A0A6A2ZJK9-F1
#
_cell.length_a   1.000
_cell.length_b   1.000
_cell.length_c   1.000
_cell.angle_alpha   90.00
_cell.angle_beta   90.00
_cell.angle_gamma   90.00
#
_symmetry.space_group_name_H-M   'P 1'
#
loop_
_entity.id
_entity.type
_entity.pdbx_description
1 polymer ?
#
loop_
_entity_poly.entity_id
_entity_poly.type
_entity_poly.pdbx_seq_one_letter_code
_entity_poly.pdbx_strand_id
1 'polypeptide(L)'
;MMNTVFNKLRNLDAYPKINEDFYSRTLSGGIITLVSSLAILLLVFSEFTLYLHTVTETKLLVDTSRGETFHINFDVTFPTIPCTLLSVDTMDISGEQHHDIKHDIIKKRINAHGDVIESRPDGIGAPKIEKPLQRHGGRLEKNETYCGSCFGAEQSDDDCCNSCEEVREAYRRKGWGMTNADLIDQCKREGFFERIKEENGEGCNIHGSLEVNRVAGNFHFAAGKSFHQSSFFFDDLISFQKDSYNISHRINRLAFGEYFPGVVNPLDGGQWTHKTSNGMYQYFIKVVPTIYTDIRGRTVNSNQYSVTEHFMDLEFISPNAHPGVYFFYDFSPIKVTFREEHISFLHFITNICAVIGGIFTVAGIIDSFVYHGQRKIKKKAEIGKFR
;
A
#
# COMPACT_ATOMS: atom_id res chain seq x y z
N MET A 1 -56.87 30.00 -27.95
CA MET A 1 -55.80 30.35 -26.98
C MET A 1 -54.40 30.08 -27.53
N MET A 2 -54.14 28.90 -28.11
CA MET A 2 -52.83 28.53 -28.67
C MET A 2 -52.34 29.44 -29.82
N ASN A 3 -53.21 29.80 -30.77
CA ASN A 3 -52.84 30.71 -31.89
C ASN A 3 -52.47 32.13 -31.43
N THR A 4 -53.06 32.60 -30.33
CA THR A 4 -52.76 33.92 -29.75
C THR A 4 -51.38 33.93 -29.06
N VAL A 5 -51.01 32.80 -28.44
CA VAL A 5 -49.69 32.59 -27.86
C VAL A 5 -48.62 32.45 -28.96
N PHE A 6 -48.89 31.68 -30.01
CA PHE A 6 -48.01 31.55 -31.18
C PHE A 6 -47.75 32.89 -31.89
N ASN A 7 -48.78 33.73 -32.07
CA ASN A 7 -48.59 35.06 -32.67
C ASN A 7 -47.81 36.01 -31.76
N LYS A 8 -47.94 35.92 -30.43
CA LYS A 8 -47.11 36.69 -29.49
C LYS A 8 -45.65 36.19 -29.47
N LEU A 9 -45.43 34.89 -29.58
CA LEU A 9 -44.10 34.29 -29.72
C LEU A 9 -43.40 34.73 -31.02
N ARG A 10 -44.16 34.94 -32.10
CA ARG A 10 -43.61 35.42 -33.37
C ARG A 10 -43.03 36.84 -33.27
N ASN A 11 -43.53 37.66 -32.36
CA ASN A 11 -42.99 39.00 -32.10
C ASN A 11 -41.70 38.96 -31.24
N LEU A 12 -41.30 37.80 -30.72
CA LEU A 12 -40.05 37.59 -30.00
C LEU A 12 -38.93 37.06 -30.92
N ASP A 13 -39.16 36.94 -32.23
CA ASP A 13 -38.14 36.54 -33.20
C ASP A 13 -37.12 37.68 -33.38
N ALA A 14 -35.96 37.54 -32.73
CA ALA A 14 -34.87 38.51 -32.78
C ALA A 14 -34.02 38.43 -34.06
N TYR A 15 -34.25 37.44 -34.93
CA TYR A 15 -33.37 37.17 -36.08
C TYR A 15 -33.98 37.69 -37.39
N PRO A 16 -33.39 38.72 -38.03
CA PRO A 16 -33.88 39.24 -39.30
C PRO A 16 -33.78 38.16 -40.38
N LYS A 17 -34.82 38.03 -41.20
CA LYS A 17 -34.82 37.09 -42.34
C LYS A 17 -34.16 37.78 -43.53
N ILE A 18 -32.94 37.35 -43.84
CA ILE A 18 -32.12 37.91 -44.91
C ILE A 18 -32.40 37.12 -46.19
N ASN A 19 -32.65 37.79 -47.31
CA ASN A 19 -32.85 37.13 -48.60
C ASN A 19 -31.53 36.50 -49.10
N GLU A 20 -31.62 35.39 -49.82
CA GLU A 20 -30.44 34.65 -50.31
C GLU A 20 -29.54 35.47 -51.25
N ASP A 21 -30.09 36.50 -51.90
CA ASP A 21 -29.37 37.38 -52.84
C ASP A 21 -28.24 38.20 -52.19
N PHE A 22 -28.19 38.29 -50.86
CA PHE A 22 -27.15 39.02 -50.13
C PHE A 22 -25.94 38.15 -49.71
N TYR A 23 -25.93 36.85 -50.02
CA TYR A 23 -24.82 35.97 -49.71
C TYR A 23 -23.78 35.92 -50.85
N SER A 24 -22.58 36.44 -50.61
CA SER A 24 -21.44 36.25 -51.52
C SER A 24 -20.61 35.04 -51.11
N ARG A 25 -20.73 33.93 -51.85
CA ARG A 25 -19.92 32.72 -51.61
C ARG A 25 -18.50 32.93 -52.16
N THR A 26 -17.49 32.79 -51.32
CA THR A 26 -16.07 32.92 -51.70
C THR A 26 -15.34 31.59 -51.52
N LEU A 27 -14.30 31.34 -52.34
CA LEU A 27 -13.43 30.15 -52.18
C LEU A 27 -12.71 30.14 -50.83
N SER A 28 -12.25 31.31 -50.35
CA SER A 28 -11.62 31.45 -49.04
C SER A 28 -12.59 31.17 -47.89
N GLY A 29 -13.82 31.66 -47.97
CA GLY A 29 -14.85 31.39 -46.97
C GLY A 29 -15.24 29.90 -46.93
N GLY A 30 -15.26 29.22 -48.08
CA GLY A 30 -15.44 27.77 -48.17
C GLY A 30 -14.34 26.99 -47.45
N ILE A 31 -13.06 27.34 -47.67
CA ILE A 31 -11.92 26.71 -46.99
C ILE A 31 -11.97 26.95 -45.47
N ILE A 32 -12.23 28.20 -45.05
CA ILE A 32 -12.36 28.55 -43.63
C ILE A 32 -13.47 27.74 -42.98
N THR A 33 -14.64 27.63 -43.63
CA THR A 33 -15.77 26.83 -43.12
C THR A 33 -15.42 25.36 -42.97
N LEU A 34 -14.68 24.78 -43.93
CA LEU A 34 -14.25 23.38 -43.88
C LEU A 34 -13.29 23.12 -42.70
N VAL A 35 -12.30 24.00 -42.51
CA VAL A 35 -11.35 23.93 -41.40
C VAL A 35 -12.05 24.15 -40.05
N SER A 36 -12.93 25.16 -39.96
CA SER A 36 -13.71 25.44 -38.76
C SER A 36 -14.65 24.29 -38.41
N SER A 37 -15.31 23.67 -39.39
CA SER A 37 -16.17 22.50 -39.16
C SER A 37 -15.37 21.31 -38.63
N LEU A 38 -14.17 21.05 -39.17
CA LEU A 38 -13.29 19.99 -38.67
C LEU A 38 -12.84 20.28 -37.23
N ALA A 39 -12.47 21.53 -36.93
CA ALA A 39 -12.08 21.95 -35.58
C ALA A 39 -13.23 21.80 -34.58
N ILE A 40 -14.46 22.22 -34.94
CA ILE A 40 -15.66 22.04 -34.11
C ILE A 40 -15.87 20.55 -33.81
N LEU A 41 -15.80 19.70 -34.83
CA LEU A 41 -16.00 18.25 -34.67
C LEU A 41 -14.98 17.66 -33.69
N LEU A 42 -13.70 18.00 -33.84
CA LEU A 42 -12.64 17.51 -32.95
C LEU A 42 -12.82 17.98 -31.51
N LEU A 43 -13.14 19.27 -31.30
CA LEU A 43 -13.34 19.80 -29.94
C LEU A 43 -14.61 19.23 -29.28
N VAL A 44 -15.71 19.12 -30.03
CA VAL A 44 -16.94 18.50 -29.51
C VAL A 44 -16.70 17.02 -29.17
N PHE A 45 -15.94 16.29 -29.99
CA PHE A 45 -15.56 14.91 -29.69
C PHE A 45 -14.68 14.81 -28.43
N SER A 46 -13.76 15.77 -28.24
CA SER A 46 -12.95 15.87 -27.03
C SER A 46 -13.81 16.13 -25.79
N GLU A 47 -14.72 17.11 -25.85
CA GLU A 47 -15.66 17.42 -24.74
C GLU A 47 -16.57 16.23 -24.44
N PHE A 48 -17.03 15.51 -25.46
CA PHE A 48 -17.82 14.30 -25.28
C PHE A 48 -17.03 13.20 -24.59
N THR A 49 -15.77 13.02 -24.97
CA THR A 49 -14.87 12.05 -24.32
C THR A 49 -14.62 12.44 -22.86
N LEU A 50 -14.41 13.72 -22.57
CA LEU A 50 -14.25 14.24 -21.20
C LEU A 50 -15.52 14.05 -20.36
N TYR A 51 -16.70 14.27 -20.94
CA TYR A 51 -17.98 14.04 -20.28
C TYR A 51 -18.19 12.56 -19.91
N LEU A 52 -17.72 11.64 -20.75
CA LEU A 52 -17.79 10.20 -20.48
C LEU A 52 -16.79 9.73 -19.42
N HIS A 53 -15.65 10.41 -19.28
CA HIS A 53 -14.66 10.07 -18.26
C HIS A 53 -15.01 10.69 -16.90
N THR A 54 -14.58 10.03 -15.84
CA THR A 54 -14.75 10.50 -14.46
C THR A 54 -13.60 11.40 -14.07
N VAL A 55 -13.89 12.40 -13.23
CA VAL A 55 -12.87 13.31 -12.69
C VAL A 55 -12.81 13.10 -11.18
N THR A 56 -11.60 12.94 -10.65
CA THR A 56 -11.33 12.81 -9.21
C THR A 56 -11.11 14.17 -8.57
N GLU A 57 -12.02 14.59 -7.70
CA GLU A 57 -11.83 15.78 -6.86
C GLU A 57 -11.07 15.39 -5.58
N THR A 58 -10.03 16.15 -5.23
CA THR A 58 -9.22 15.92 -4.01
C THR A 58 -9.47 17.03 -3.00
N LYS A 59 -9.85 16.69 -1.77
CA LYS A 59 -10.00 17.64 -0.66
C LYS A 59 -9.17 17.21 0.55
N LEU A 60 -8.50 18.19 1.16
CA LEU A 60 -7.73 18.03 2.39
C LEU A 60 -8.55 18.55 3.57
N LEU A 61 -8.72 17.71 4.59
CA LEU A 61 -9.51 18.00 5.78
C LEU A 61 -8.70 17.65 7.03
N VAL A 62 -9.10 18.19 8.17
CA VAL A 62 -8.53 17.75 9.46
C VAL A 62 -9.14 16.41 9.84
N ASP A 63 -8.30 15.51 10.30
CA ASP A 63 -8.74 14.24 10.82
C ASP A 63 -9.28 14.37 12.26
N THR A 64 -10.56 14.05 12.44
CA THR A 64 -11.23 14.06 13.75
C THR A 64 -11.58 12.67 14.25
N SER A 65 -11.28 11.61 13.49
CA SER A 65 -11.55 10.23 13.90
C SER A 65 -10.57 9.77 14.98
N ARG A 66 -11.08 9.05 15.99
CA ARG A 66 -10.31 8.52 17.12
C ARG A 66 -10.77 7.11 17.47
N GLY A 67 -9.85 6.26 17.89
CA GLY A 67 -10.15 4.96 18.49
C GLY A 67 -10.55 3.84 17.50
N GLU A 68 -10.27 4.02 16.22
CA GLU A 68 -10.45 2.96 15.22
C GLU A 68 -9.20 2.07 15.18
N THR A 69 -9.36 0.76 14.98
CA THR A 69 -8.25 -0.13 14.59
C THR A 69 -8.07 -0.06 13.08
N PHE A 70 -6.87 -0.37 12.60
CA PHE A 70 -6.60 -0.47 11.18
C PHE A 70 -5.67 -1.64 10.89
N HIS A 71 -5.68 -2.08 9.63
CA HIS A 71 -4.95 -3.25 9.18
C HIS A 71 -3.67 -2.85 8.44
N ILE A 72 -2.52 -3.38 8.84
CA ILE A 72 -1.26 -3.27 8.09
C ILE A 72 -1.08 -4.56 7.29
N ASN A 73 -1.14 -4.44 5.97
CA ASN A 73 -0.92 -5.55 5.06
C ASN A 73 0.51 -5.51 4.55
N PHE A 74 1.26 -6.59 4.75
CA PHE A 74 2.65 -6.65 4.35
C PHE A 74 2.97 -7.95 3.61
N ASP A 75 3.93 -7.88 2.70
CA ASP A 75 4.57 -8.98 1.98
C ASP A 75 6.04 -8.61 1.83
N VAL A 76 6.90 -9.24 2.63
CA VAL A 76 8.33 -8.94 2.75
C VAL A 76 9.13 -10.22 2.59
N THR A 77 10.22 -10.16 1.85
CA THR A 77 11.11 -11.29 1.58
C THR A 77 12.48 -11.02 2.15
N PHE A 78 12.96 -11.96 2.96
CA PHE A 78 14.31 -11.99 3.54
C PHE A 78 15.10 -13.14 2.90
N PRO A 79 16.03 -12.87 1.96
CA PRO A 79 16.71 -13.93 1.20
C PRO A 79 17.65 -14.82 2.04
N THR A 80 18.11 -14.31 3.18
CA THR A 80 19.16 -14.94 3.99
C THR A 80 18.72 -15.31 5.40
N ILE A 81 17.46 -15.04 5.76
CA ILE A 81 16.93 -15.31 7.10
C ILE A 81 15.94 -16.48 7.02
N PRO A 82 16.20 -17.59 7.75
CA PRO A 82 15.29 -18.72 7.85
C PRO A 82 13.92 -18.35 8.43
N CYS A 83 12.85 -18.97 7.93
CA CYS A 83 11.49 -18.72 8.43
C CYS A 83 11.31 -19.09 9.90
N THR A 84 12.01 -20.12 10.38
CA THR A 84 11.96 -20.53 11.79
C THR A 84 12.52 -19.46 12.74
N LEU A 85 13.46 -18.62 12.27
CA LEU A 85 14.11 -17.59 13.07
C LEU A 85 13.45 -16.20 12.95
N LEU A 86 12.64 -15.96 11.92
CA LEU A 86 11.98 -14.68 11.68
C LEU A 86 10.71 -14.53 12.54
N SER A 87 10.67 -13.52 13.42
CA SER A 87 9.46 -13.08 14.14
C SER A 87 8.96 -11.74 13.62
N VAL A 88 7.65 -11.50 13.82
CA VAL A 88 7.03 -10.19 13.66
C VAL A 88 6.57 -9.74 15.03
N ASP A 89 7.11 -8.61 15.46
CA ASP A 89 6.87 -8.05 16.78
C ASP A 89 6.30 -6.64 16.62
N THR A 90 5.37 -6.26 17.48
CA THR A 90 4.75 -4.93 17.50
C THR A 90 4.86 -4.30 18.87
N MET A 91 4.98 -2.97 18.90
CA MET A 91 4.98 -2.17 20.11
C MET A 91 4.32 -0.83 19.84
N ASP A 92 3.34 -0.46 20.65
CA ASP A 92 2.69 0.84 20.58
C ASP A 92 3.22 1.83 21.62
N ILE A 93 2.81 3.10 21.51
CA ILE A 93 3.14 4.15 22.50
C ILE A 93 2.52 3.92 23.88
N SER A 94 1.49 3.07 23.99
CA SER A 94 0.87 2.70 25.25
C SER A 94 1.71 1.65 26.01
N GLY A 95 2.75 1.12 25.37
CA GLY A 95 3.61 0.07 25.92
C GLY A 95 3.03 -1.33 25.75
N GLU A 96 1.93 -1.48 25.01
CA GLU A 96 1.40 -2.78 24.61
C GLU A 96 2.36 -3.40 23.59
N GLN A 97 2.79 -4.63 23.87
CA GLN A 97 3.72 -5.37 23.03
C GLN A 97 3.13 -6.71 22.65
N HIS A 98 3.12 -7.00 21.35
CA HIS A 98 2.75 -8.31 20.83
C HIS A 98 3.97 -8.92 20.14
N HIS A 99 4.43 -10.05 20.65
CA HIS A 99 5.65 -10.72 20.18
C HIS A 99 5.30 -12.00 19.42
N ASP A 100 6.03 -12.30 18.33
CA ASP A 100 5.84 -13.41 17.39
C ASP A 100 4.37 -13.60 16.99
N ILE A 101 3.76 -12.55 16.43
CA ILE A 101 2.37 -12.58 15.98
C ILE A 101 2.23 -13.65 14.89
N LYS A 102 1.28 -14.58 15.08
CA LYS A 102 1.03 -15.71 14.15
C LYS A 102 -0.31 -15.63 13.42
N HIS A 103 -1.28 -14.94 14.00
CA HIS A 103 -2.61 -14.80 13.40
C HIS A 103 -2.48 -14.05 12.08
N ASP A 104 -3.12 -14.57 11.03
CA ASP A 104 -3.14 -14.00 9.67
C ASP A 104 -1.76 -13.74 9.04
N ILE A 105 -0.73 -14.47 9.49
CA ILE A 105 0.64 -14.42 8.95
C ILE A 105 1.03 -15.78 8.38
N ILE A 106 1.54 -15.77 7.16
CA ILE A 106 1.98 -16.97 6.44
C ILE A 106 3.45 -16.80 6.07
N LYS A 107 4.26 -17.80 6.43
CA LYS A 107 5.70 -17.88 6.12
C LYS A 107 5.93 -18.92 5.03
N LYS A 108 6.62 -18.49 3.97
CA LYS A 108 7.00 -19.32 2.82
C LYS A 108 8.52 -19.43 2.80
N ARG A 109 9.03 -20.66 2.89
CA ARG A 109 10.46 -20.94 2.74
C ARG A 109 10.86 -20.72 1.29
N ILE A 110 11.94 -19.99 1.08
CA ILE A 110 12.47 -19.70 -0.26
C ILE A 110 13.91 -20.22 -0.37
N ASN A 111 14.28 -20.71 -1.56
CA ASN A 111 15.66 -21.07 -1.84
C ASN A 111 16.52 -19.80 -2.07
N ALA A 112 17.83 -19.98 -2.22
CA ALA A 112 18.76 -18.89 -2.52
C ALA A 112 18.49 -18.16 -3.87
N HIS A 113 17.60 -18.69 -4.72
CA HIS A 113 17.22 -18.11 -6.02
C HIS A 113 15.86 -17.38 -5.96
N GLY A 114 15.15 -17.46 -4.82
CA GLY A 114 13.85 -16.84 -4.60
C GLY A 114 12.64 -17.72 -4.96
N ASP A 115 12.84 -19.00 -5.31
CA ASP A 115 11.74 -19.93 -5.55
C ASP A 115 11.18 -20.47 -4.24
N VAL A 116 9.86 -20.65 -4.19
CA VAL A 116 9.16 -21.19 -3.01
C VAL A 116 9.41 -22.69 -2.91
N ILE A 117 10.01 -23.12 -1.80
CA ILE A 117 10.22 -24.53 -1.47
C ILE A 117 8.96 -25.09 -0.81
N GLU A 118 8.46 -24.38 0.20
CA GLU A 118 7.36 -24.86 1.04
C GLU A 118 6.59 -23.69 1.67
N SER A 119 5.26 -23.76 1.65
CA SER A 119 4.39 -22.82 2.37
C SER A 119 3.82 -23.49 3.61
N ARG A 120 4.13 -22.99 4.81
CA ARG A 120 3.56 -23.49 6.06
C ARG A 120 2.81 -22.36 6.77
N PRO A 121 1.55 -22.57 7.19
CA PRO A 121 0.96 -21.72 8.23
C PRO A 121 1.74 -21.95 9.54
N ASP A 122 2.12 -20.88 10.24
CA ASP A 122 2.85 -20.96 11.51
C ASP A 122 1.88 -21.57 12.56
N GLY A 123 2.12 -22.81 13.01
CA GLY A 123 1.37 -23.41 14.13
C GLY A 123 0.65 -24.77 13.95
N ILE A 124 0.91 -25.58 12.92
CA ILE A 124 0.25 -26.91 12.82
C ILE A 124 1.23 -28.08 12.76
N GLY A 125 1.30 -28.82 13.87
CA GLY A 125 1.52 -30.27 13.86
C GLY A 125 2.95 -30.74 14.10
N ALA A 126 3.42 -30.66 15.34
CA ALA A 126 4.48 -31.56 15.80
C ALA A 126 4.03 -33.02 15.60
N PRO A 127 4.92 -33.94 15.18
CA PRO A 127 4.58 -35.35 15.04
C PRO A 127 4.03 -35.90 16.37
N LYS A 128 2.82 -36.48 16.32
CA LYS A 128 2.17 -37.12 17.48
C LYS A 128 2.86 -38.45 17.77
N ILE A 129 3.52 -38.55 18.91
CA ILE A 129 4.05 -39.81 19.45
C ILE A 129 2.98 -40.43 20.34
N GLU A 130 2.82 -41.75 20.29
CA GLU A 130 1.73 -42.45 20.98
C GLU A 130 1.85 -42.47 22.52
N LYS A 131 3.02 -42.17 23.12
CA LYS A 131 3.26 -42.18 24.59
C LYS A 131 4.41 -41.24 25.07
N PRO A 132 4.25 -39.91 25.09
CA PRO A 132 5.27 -38.99 25.61
C PRO A 132 5.47 -39.11 27.13
N LEU A 133 6.64 -38.70 27.63
CA LEU A 133 6.97 -38.63 29.06
C LEU A 133 6.25 -37.44 29.71
N GLN A 134 5.55 -37.69 30.81
CA GLN A 134 4.79 -36.68 31.56
C GLN A 134 5.63 -36.06 32.68
N ARG A 135 5.23 -34.88 33.16
CA ARG A 135 5.87 -34.15 34.26
C ARG A 135 6.12 -34.99 35.53
N HIS A 136 5.23 -35.93 35.85
CA HIS A 136 5.33 -36.79 37.04
C HIS A 136 6.17 -38.07 36.85
N GLY A 137 6.85 -38.25 35.71
CA GLY A 137 7.76 -39.38 35.49
C GLY A 137 7.11 -40.66 34.94
N GLY A 138 5.89 -40.57 34.39
CA GLY A 138 5.16 -41.66 33.73
C GLY A 138 5.00 -41.45 32.22
N ARG A 139 4.65 -42.50 31.46
CA ARG A 139 4.29 -42.39 30.03
C ARG A 139 2.78 -42.24 29.89
N LEU A 140 2.33 -41.46 28.91
CA LEU A 140 0.89 -41.20 28.66
C LEU A 140 0.06 -42.49 28.58
N GLU A 141 -0.96 -42.61 29.43
CA GLU A 141 -1.96 -43.68 29.38
C GLU A 141 -3.16 -43.29 28.50
N LYS A 142 -3.98 -44.28 28.08
CA LYS A 142 -5.04 -44.09 27.07
C LYS A 142 -6.16 -43.10 27.44
N ASN A 143 -6.22 -42.63 28.69
CA ASN A 143 -7.24 -41.72 29.21
C ASN A 143 -6.66 -40.48 29.91
N GLU A 144 -5.36 -40.21 29.78
CA GLU A 144 -4.72 -39.05 30.40
C GLU A 144 -4.47 -37.95 29.37
N THR A 145 -4.65 -36.69 29.80
CA THR A 145 -4.22 -35.52 29.03
C THR A 145 -2.74 -35.32 29.18
N TYR A 146 -2.01 -35.21 28.07
CA TYR A 146 -0.57 -34.97 28.10
C TYR A 146 -0.26 -33.65 28.80
N CYS A 147 0.59 -33.72 29.83
CA CYS A 147 1.16 -32.57 30.53
C CYS A 147 2.69 -32.70 30.55
N GLY A 148 3.36 -31.92 29.68
CA GLY A 148 4.81 -31.83 29.66
C GLY A 148 5.36 -30.89 30.75
N SER A 149 6.62 -31.12 31.14
CA SER A 149 7.34 -30.27 32.09
C SER A 149 7.76 -28.95 31.44
N CYS A 150 7.65 -27.83 32.16
CA CYS A 150 8.23 -26.55 31.78
C CYS A 150 9.63 -26.36 32.37
N PHE A 151 10.29 -27.43 32.83
CA PHE A 151 11.69 -27.43 33.31
C PHE A 151 11.97 -26.37 34.40
N GLY A 152 11.03 -26.18 35.33
CA GLY A 152 11.16 -25.21 36.42
C GLY A 152 10.63 -23.81 36.10
N ALA A 153 10.12 -23.59 34.87
CA ALA A 153 9.50 -22.34 34.46
C ALA A 153 7.97 -22.29 34.69
N GLU A 154 7.39 -23.28 35.35
CA GLU A 154 5.99 -23.28 35.77
C GLU A 154 5.68 -22.10 36.71
N GLN A 155 4.51 -21.46 36.54
CA GLN A 155 4.00 -20.43 37.47
C GLN A 155 3.10 -21.07 38.54
N SER A 156 2.35 -22.10 38.16
CA SER A 156 1.44 -22.86 39.02
C SER A 156 1.70 -24.37 38.94
N ASP A 157 1.21 -25.13 39.92
CA ASP A 157 1.33 -26.59 39.89
C ASP A 157 0.52 -27.24 38.77
N ASP A 158 -0.46 -26.54 38.20
CA ASP A 158 -1.28 -27.01 37.08
C ASP A 158 -0.74 -26.60 35.70
N ASP A 159 0.35 -25.83 35.64
CA ASP A 159 0.95 -25.41 34.37
C ASP A 159 1.67 -26.57 33.68
N CYS A 160 1.36 -26.74 32.40
CA CYS A 160 1.94 -27.76 31.51
C CYS A 160 2.51 -27.10 30.26
N CYS A 161 3.68 -27.54 29.83
CA CYS A 161 4.28 -27.13 28.56
C CYS A 161 4.37 -28.32 27.62
N ASN A 162 3.51 -28.34 26.61
CA ASN A 162 3.34 -29.48 25.72
C ASN A 162 4.10 -29.35 24.40
N SER A 163 4.50 -28.12 24.04
CA SER A 163 5.31 -27.81 22.87
C SER A 163 6.63 -27.15 23.25
N CYS A 164 7.61 -27.21 22.35
CA CYS A 164 8.88 -26.49 22.51
C CYS A 164 8.64 -24.98 22.69
N GLU A 165 7.65 -24.47 21.96
CA GLU A 165 7.23 -23.09 22.04
C GLU A 165 6.63 -22.71 23.40
N GLU A 166 5.77 -23.55 23.97
CA GLU A 166 5.23 -23.32 25.31
C GLU A 166 6.33 -23.28 26.39
N VAL A 167 7.31 -24.19 26.32
CA VAL A 167 8.47 -24.17 27.23
C VAL A 167 9.24 -22.85 27.09
N ARG A 168 9.46 -22.42 25.85
CA ARG A 168 10.16 -21.16 25.52
C ARG A 168 9.41 -19.94 26.01
N GLU A 169 8.08 -19.92 25.88
CA GLU A 169 7.24 -18.86 26.42
C GLU A 169 7.28 -18.82 27.95
N ALA A 170 7.25 -19.98 28.62
CA ALA A 170 7.36 -20.05 30.07
C ALA A 170 8.71 -19.49 30.57
N TYR A 171 9.81 -19.86 29.90
CA TYR A 171 11.15 -19.32 30.18
C TYR A 171 11.19 -17.81 30.01
N ARG A 172 10.61 -17.30 28.91
CA ARG A 172 10.51 -15.87 28.63
C ARG A 172 9.74 -15.13 29.73
N ARG A 173 8.62 -15.67 30.22
CA ARG A 173 7.85 -15.06 31.32
C ARG A 173 8.67 -14.94 32.61
N LYS A 174 9.64 -15.84 32.84
CA LYS A 174 10.61 -15.75 33.96
C LYS A 174 11.88 -14.95 33.65
N GLY A 175 12.04 -14.45 32.43
CA GLY A 175 13.26 -13.75 31.98
C GLY A 175 14.47 -14.69 31.80
N TRP A 176 14.24 -15.99 31.63
CA TRP A 176 15.30 -16.97 31.42
C TRP A 176 15.61 -17.13 29.93
N GLY A 177 16.91 -17.17 29.59
CA GLY A 177 17.38 -17.57 28.28
C GLY A 177 17.38 -19.09 28.13
N MET A 178 17.07 -19.58 26.94
CA MET A 178 17.09 -21.01 26.64
C MET A 178 18.49 -21.43 26.19
N THR A 179 19.32 -21.91 27.12
CA THR A 179 20.74 -22.21 26.86
C THR A 179 21.00 -23.65 26.40
N ASN A 180 20.21 -24.62 26.85
CA ASN A 180 20.40 -26.05 26.57
C ASN A 180 19.13 -26.70 26.05
N ALA A 181 18.71 -26.27 24.86
CA ALA A 181 17.46 -26.74 24.27
C ALA A 181 17.49 -28.23 23.84
N ASP A 182 18.68 -28.81 23.67
CA ASP A 182 18.86 -30.25 23.44
C ASP A 182 18.46 -31.14 24.63
N LEU A 183 18.39 -30.55 25.83
CA LEU A 183 17.93 -31.21 27.06
C LEU A 183 16.40 -31.17 27.20
N ILE A 184 15.71 -30.39 26.37
CA ILE A 184 14.27 -30.21 26.41
C ILE A 184 13.63 -31.22 25.44
N ASP A 185 12.97 -32.23 26.00
CA ASP A 185 12.36 -33.33 25.24
C ASP A 185 11.37 -32.82 24.19
N GLN A 186 10.57 -31.80 24.51
CA GLN A 186 9.61 -31.18 23.59
C GLN A 186 10.31 -30.59 22.35
N CYS A 187 11.45 -29.93 22.52
CA CYS A 187 12.21 -29.31 21.43
C CYS A 187 12.94 -30.32 20.56
N LYS A 188 13.52 -31.35 21.19
CA LYS A 188 14.15 -32.47 20.49
C LYS A 188 13.13 -33.30 19.71
N ARG A 189 11.96 -33.56 20.30
CA ARG A 189 10.83 -34.25 19.66
C ARG A 189 10.33 -33.50 18.44
N GLU A 190 10.23 -32.19 18.57
CA GLU A 190 9.77 -31.35 17.47
C GLU A 190 10.82 -31.19 16.38
N GLY A 191 12.09 -31.49 16.64
CA GLY A 191 13.16 -31.33 15.65
C GLY A 191 13.45 -29.86 15.33
N PHE A 192 13.33 -28.98 16.33
CA PHE A 192 13.47 -27.53 16.12
C PHE A 192 14.86 -27.14 15.60
N PHE A 193 15.93 -27.76 16.09
CA PHE A 193 17.30 -27.49 15.66
C PHE A 193 17.64 -28.14 14.33
N GLU A 194 17.11 -29.34 14.08
CA GLU A 194 17.20 -30.00 12.78
C GLU A 194 16.59 -29.11 11.70
N ARG A 195 15.42 -28.51 11.96
CA ARG A 195 14.80 -27.53 11.05
C ARG A 195 15.67 -26.31 10.80
N ILE A 196 16.24 -25.69 11.85
CA ILE A 196 17.12 -24.53 11.67
C ILE A 196 18.35 -24.88 10.83
N LYS A 197 18.91 -26.09 11.01
CA LYS A 197 20.05 -26.58 10.22
C LYS A 197 19.67 -26.89 8.78
N GLU A 198 18.48 -27.45 8.55
CA GLU A 198 17.94 -27.72 7.20
C GLU A 198 17.62 -26.43 6.45
N GLU A 199 17.14 -25.40 7.15
CA GLU A 199 16.84 -24.07 6.59
C GLU A 199 18.10 -23.20 6.42
N ASN A 200 19.30 -23.73 6.72
CA ASN A 200 20.52 -22.95 6.59
C ASN A 200 20.83 -22.65 5.11
N GLY A 201 21.00 -21.37 4.78
CA GLY A 201 21.15 -20.90 3.40
C GLY A 201 19.83 -20.71 2.64
N GLU A 202 18.69 -20.92 3.31
CA GLU A 202 17.37 -20.54 2.82
C GLU A 202 16.97 -19.14 3.29
N GLY A 203 15.96 -18.59 2.63
CA GLY A 203 15.31 -17.35 3.05
C GLY A 203 13.84 -17.58 3.43
N CYS A 204 13.19 -16.48 3.81
CA CYS A 204 11.78 -16.47 4.14
C CYS A 204 11.02 -15.35 3.44
N ASN A 205 9.92 -15.69 2.79
CA ASN A 205 8.88 -14.73 2.42
C ASN A 205 7.78 -14.74 3.49
N ILE A 206 7.54 -13.60 4.11
CA ILE A 206 6.52 -13.42 5.14
C ILE A 206 5.46 -12.45 4.62
N HIS A 207 4.21 -12.88 4.63
CA HIS A 207 3.08 -12.04 4.23
C HIS A 207 1.90 -12.27 5.15
N GLY A 208 1.14 -11.21 5.39
CA GLY A 208 0.02 -11.25 6.32
C GLY A 208 -0.61 -9.89 6.58
N SER A 209 -1.51 -9.86 7.55
CA SER A 209 -2.15 -8.65 8.04
C SER A 209 -1.96 -8.50 9.55
N LEU A 210 -1.67 -7.29 10.01
CA LEU A 210 -1.65 -6.94 11.44
C LEU A 210 -2.82 -6.03 11.73
N GLU A 211 -3.68 -6.42 12.67
CA GLU A 211 -4.64 -5.50 13.27
C GLU A 211 -3.95 -4.70 14.38
N VAL A 212 -3.91 -3.38 14.24
CA VAL A 212 -3.26 -2.48 15.21
C VAL A 212 -4.14 -1.29 15.55
N ASN A 213 -3.94 -0.73 16.74
CA ASN A 213 -4.59 0.49 17.17
C ASN A 213 -4.10 1.69 16.32
N ARG A 214 -5.00 2.63 16.03
CA ARG A 214 -4.66 3.91 15.37
C ARG A 214 -3.96 4.89 16.32
N VAL A 215 -2.76 4.52 16.72
CA VAL A 215 -1.83 5.30 17.53
C VAL A 215 -0.43 5.18 16.90
N ALA A 216 0.50 6.03 17.32
CA ALA A 216 1.89 5.84 16.92
C ALA A 216 2.41 4.52 17.50
N GLY A 217 3.24 3.83 16.72
CA GLY A 217 3.78 2.55 17.11
C GLY A 217 4.89 2.09 16.17
N ASN A 218 5.36 0.88 16.39
CA ASN A 218 6.24 0.20 15.47
C ASN A 218 5.86 -1.26 15.31
N PHE A 219 6.10 -1.79 14.13
CA PHE A 219 6.22 -3.22 13.92
C PHE A 219 7.60 -3.50 13.34
N HIS A 220 8.18 -4.63 13.67
CA HIS A 220 9.51 -4.97 13.22
C HIS A 220 9.66 -6.47 12.99
N PHE A 221 10.59 -6.78 12.08
CA PHE A 221 11.02 -8.13 11.80
C PHE A 221 12.34 -8.35 12.52
N ALA A 222 12.31 -9.18 13.56
CA ALA A 222 13.50 -9.54 14.33
C ALA A 222 14.08 -10.87 13.83
N ALA A 223 15.40 -10.90 13.70
CA ALA A 223 16.14 -12.14 13.44
C ALA A 223 16.44 -12.83 14.78
N GLY A 224 15.95 -14.05 14.94
CA GLY A 224 16.11 -14.83 16.16
C GLY A 224 14.95 -14.57 17.12
N LYS A 225 13.86 -15.31 16.94
CA LYS A 225 12.59 -15.28 17.70
C LYS A 225 12.67 -15.27 19.26
N SER A 226 13.84 -15.12 19.93
CA SER A 226 14.00 -15.53 21.35
C SER A 226 15.10 -14.89 22.22
N PHE A 227 15.90 -13.93 21.78
CA PHE A 227 17.01 -13.43 22.63
C PHE A 227 16.74 -12.09 23.35
N HIS A 228 15.48 -11.64 23.35
CA HIS A 228 15.11 -10.26 23.68
C HIS A 228 15.22 -9.79 25.14
N GLN A 229 15.68 -10.59 26.11
CA GLN A 229 15.66 -10.15 27.53
C GLN A 229 16.83 -10.53 28.43
N SER A 230 17.81 -11.31 27.99
CA SER A 230 18.96 -11.63 28.84
C SER A 230 20.23 -10.92 28.36
N SER A 231 20.38 -9.64 28.70
CA SER A 231 21.61 -8.85 28.52
C SER A 231 22.82 -9.37 29.30
N PHE A 232 22.73 -10.52 29.99
CA PHE A 232 23.68 -10.94 31.02
C PHE A 232 24.48 -12.22 30.74
N PHE A 233 24.29 -12.91 29.61
CA PHE A 233 25.07 -14.13 29.33
C PHE A 233 25.48 -14.26 27.85
N PHE A 234 26.11 -13.20 27.35
CA PHE A 234 26.67 -13.15 25.99
C PHE A 234 27.93 -14.01 25.81
N ASP A 235 28.53 -14.56 26.88
CA ASP A 235 29.82 -15.26 26.79
C ASP A 235 29.73 -16.78 26.54
N ASP A 236 28.61 -17.45 26.88
CA ASP A 236 28.50 -18.92 26.76
C ASP A 236 27.65 -19.38 25.56
N LEU A 237 27.08 -18.43 24.81
CA LEU A 237 26.32 -18.65 23.57
C LEU A 237 27.22 -18.66 22.32
N ILE A 238 28.50 -19.05 22.46
CA ILE A 238 29.49 -19.01 21.38
C ILE A 238 29.47 -20.30 20.52
N SER A 239 28.71 -21.33 20.88
CA SER A 239 28.85 -22.63 20.21
C SER A 239 27.84 -22.94 19.08
N PHE A 240 26.80 -22.12 18.82
CA PHE A 240 25.81 -22.47 17.79
C PHE A 240 25.49 -21.45 16.70
N GLN A 241 25.89 -20.19 16.79
CA GLN A 241 25.91 -19.32 15.61
C GLN A 241 26.73 -18.06 15.86
N LYS A 242 27.97 -18.08 15.38
CA LYS A 242 28.82 -16.91 15.27
C LYS A 242 28.47 -16.17 13.98
N ASP A 243 27.20 -15.81 13.73
CA ASP A 243 26.82 -15.31 12.41
C ASP A 243 25.96 -14.06 12.52
N SER A 244 26.61 -12.97 12.20
CA SER A 244 25.98 -11.72 11.83
C SER A 244 24.85 -11.94 10.82
N TYR A 245 23.62 -11.56 11.18
CA TYR A 245 22.43 -11.73 10.35
C TYR A 245 22.32 -10.66 9.26
N ASN A 246 22.54 -11.06 8.01
CA ASN A 246 22.29 -10.16 6.90
C ASN A 246 20.79 -9.79 6.83
N ILE A 247 20.48 -8.53 7.14
CA ILE A 247 19.12 -7.94 7.13
C ILE A 247 18.69 -7.48 5.72
N SER A 248 19.35 -7.98 4.67
CA SER A 248 18.92 -7.74 3.29
C SER A 248 17.48 -8.20 3.12
N HIS A 249 16.66 -7.36 2.52
CA HIS A 249 15.24 -7.63 2.40
C HIS A 249 14.65 -6.96 1.16
N ARG A 250 13.50 -7.47 0.73
CA ARG A 250 12.71 -6.96 -0.38
C ARG A 250 11.28 -6.78 0.10
N ILE A 251 10.75 -5.57 -0.03
CA ILE A 251 9.36 -5.29 0.27
C ILE A 251 8.58 -5.50 -1.02
N ASN A 252 7.82 -6.58 -1.11
CA ASN A 252 6.98 -6.85 -2.27
C ASN A 252 5.74 -5.96 -2.23
N ARG A 253 5.11 -5.86 -1.05
CA ARG A 253 3.94 -5.03 -0.83
C ARG A 253 3.89 -4.55 0.62
N LEU A 254 3.60 -3.28 0.83
CA LEU A 254 3.25 -2.73 2.13
C LEU A 254 2.10 -1.73 1.98
N ALA A 255 0.97 -2.02 2.62
CA ALA A 255 -0.22 -1.20 2.54
C ALA A 255 -0.87 -1.01 3.91
N PHE A 256 -1.40 0.19 4.13
CA PHE A 256 -2.08 0.58 5.37
C PHE A 256 -3.59 0.68 5.08
N GLY A 257 -4.33 -0.40 5.32
CA GLY A 257 -5.75 -0.53 4.98
C GLY A 257 -6.00 -1.17 3.60
N GLU A 258 -7.18 -0.90 3.05
CA GLU A 258 -7.64 -1.52 1.79
C GLU A 258 -7.09 -0.83 0.54
N TYR A 259 -7.00 -1.55 -0.58
CA TYR A 259 -6.59 -0.96 -1.85
C TYR A 259 -7.69 -0.04 -2.42
N PHE A 260 -7.29 1.10 -2.99
CA PHE A 260 -8.16 1.96 -3.79
C PHE A 260 -7.48 2.38 -5.11
N PRO A 261 -8.24 2.65 -6.18
CA PRO A 261 -7.68 3.00 -7.48
C PRO A 261 -6.79 4.26 -7.42
N GLY A 262 -5.62 4.18 -8.05
CA GLY A 262 -4.67 5.31 -8.11
C GLY A 262 -3.73 5.44 -6.92
N VAL A 263 -3.86 4.60 -5.88
CA VAL A 263 -2.89 4.56 -4.77
C VAL A 263 -1.54 4.04 -5.25
N VAL A 264 -0.48 4.72 -4.84
CA VAL A 264 0.92 4.30 -5.08
C VAL A 264 1.62 4.22 -3.72
N ASN A 265 2.03 3.02 -3.33
CA ASN A 265 2.76 2.80 -2.09
C ASN A 265 4.27 2.97 -2.34
N PRO A 266 4.97 3.85 -1.60
CA PRO A 266 6.38 4.14 -1.85
C PRO A 266 7.36 2.97 -1.71
N LEU A 267 7.04 1.95 -0.90
CA LEU A 267 7.95 0.83 -0.61
C LEU A 267 7.68 -0.42 -1.46
N ASP A 268 6.61 -0.43 -2.26
CA ASP A 268 6.22 -1.60 -3.06
C ASP A 268 7.30 -1.89 -4.12
N GLY A 269 7.82 -3.11 -4.13
CA GLY A 269 8.84 -3.58 -5.07
C GLY A 269 10.28 -3.18 -4.73
N GLY A 270 10.52 -2.48 -3.62
CA GLY A 270 11.85 -2.06 -3.19
C GLY A 270 12.73 -3.22 -2.72
N GLN A 271 14.04 -3.14 -2.98
CA GLN A 271 15.04 -4.13 -2.55
C GLN A 271 16.24 -3.44 -1.91
N TRP A 272 16.61 -3.86 -0.71
CA TRP A 272 17.74 -3.33 0.05
C TRP A 272 18.72 -4.46 0.36
N THR A 273 19.97 -4.25 -0.02
CA THR A 273 21.06 -5.19 0.19
C THR A 273 22.10 -4.58 1.11
N HIS A 274 22.42 -5.27 2.20
CA HIS A 274 23.38 -4.84 3.20
C HIS A 274 24.69 -5.63 3.07
N LYS A 275 25.81 -4.90 3.10
CA LYS A 275 27.16 -5.49 3.12
C LYS A 275 27.58 -5.90 4.52
N THR A 276 27.20 -5.09 5.51
CA THR A 276 27.37 -5.43 6.92
C THR A 276 26.19 -6.26 7.38
N SER A 277 26.50 -7.21 8.23
CA SER A 277 25.64 -8.31 8.60
C SER A 277 25.07 -8.12 10.01
N ASN A 278 25.32 -6.98 10.66
CA ASN A 278 24.69 -6.61 11.91
C ASN A 278 24.28 -5.14 11.83
N GLY A 279 23.02 -4.88 11.52
CA GLY A 279 22.48 -3.51 11.51
C GLY A 279 21.00 -3.49 11.79
N MET A 280 20.49 -2.29 12.02
CA MET A 280 19.06 -2.01 12.08
C MET A 280 18.67 -1.14 10.90
N TYR A 281 17.69 -1.60 10.12
CA TYR A 281 17.07 -0.78 9.09
C TYR A 281 15.77 -0.19 9.65
N GLN A 282 15.62 1.13 9.60
CA GLN A 282 14.49 1.84 10.18
C GLN A 282 13.74 2.62 9.11
N TYR A 283 12.46 2.31 8.96
CA TYR A 283 11.51 3.08 8.16
C TYR A 283 10.66 3.93 9.09
N PHE A 284 10.67 5.25 8.88
CA PHE A 284 9.74 6.16 9.53
C PHE A 284 8.62 6.48 8.54
N ILE A 285 7.43 5.99 8.85
CA ILE A 285 6.24 6.04 8.03
C ILE A 285 5.28 7.07 8.62
N LYS A 286 4.81 7.99 7.78
CA LYS A 286 3.72 8.92 8.11
C LYS A 286 2.47 8.49 7.37
N VAL A 287 1.49 7.97 8.11
CA VAL A 287 0.23 7.43 7.60
C VAL A 287 -0.78 8.57 7.48
N VAL A 288 -1.40 8.71 6.31
CA VAL A 288 -2.37 9.75 5.97
C VAL A 288 -3.72 9.09 5.70
N PRO A 289 -4.70 9.23 6.61
CA PRO A 289 -6.05 8.71 6.40
C PRO A 289 -6.66 9.22 5.09
N THR A 290 -7.20 8.31 4.30
CA THR A 290 -7.69 8.58 2.95
C THR A 290 -9.04 7.93 2.72
N ILE A 291 -10.04 8.72 2.35
CA ILE A 291 -11.37 8.22 1.99
C ILE A 291 -11.53 8.35 0.48
N TYR A 292 -11.77 7.24 -0.19
CA TYR A 292 -12.05 7.21 -1.63
C TYR A 292 -13.53 6.92 -1.86
N THR A 293 -14.21 7.77 -2.62
CA THR A 293 -15.61 7.61 -3.00
C THR A 293 -15.72 7.40 -4.52
N ASP A 294 -16.15 6.21 -4.90
CA ASP A 294 -16.44 5.81 -6.29
C ASP A 294 -17.65 6.57 -6.84
N ILE A 295 -17.81 6.65 -8.17
CA ILE A 295 -18.99 7.23 -8.83
C ILE A 295 -20.32 6.59 -8.42
N ARG A 296 -20.27 5.33 -7.96
CA ARG A 296 -21.44 4.61 -7.45
C ARG A 296 -21.81 4.98 -6.01
N GLY A 297 -21.05 5.87 -5.37
CA GLY A 297 -21.21 6.25 -3.97
C GLY A 297 -20.63 5.24 -2.98
N ARG A 298 -19.84 4.26 -3.43
CA ARG A 298 -19.13 3.34 -2.53
C ARG A 298 -17.92 4.03 -1.93
N THR A 299 -17.84 4.06 -0.61
CA THR A 299 -16.74 4.67 0.13
C THR A 299 -15.78 3.60 0.64
N VAL A 300 -14.49 3.74 0.33
CA VAL A 300 -13.41 2.92 0.86
C VAL A 300 -12.60 3.78 1.83
N ASN A 301 -12.49 3.33 3.08
CA ASN A 301 -11.65 3.96 4.08
C ASN A 301 -10.29 3.26 4.07
N SER A 302 -9.25 3.97 3.67
CA SER A 302 -7.90 3.44 3.57
C SER A 302 -6.90 4.51 4.02
N ASN A 303 -5.61 4.25 3.84
CA ASN A 303 -4.55 5.19 4.14
C ASN A 303 -3.52 5.21 3.02
N GLN A 304 -2.95 6.40 2.83
CA GLN A 304 -1.71 6.59 2.08
C GLN A 304 -0.58 6.72 3.08
N TYR A 305 0.66 6.63 2.63
CA TYR A 305 1.78 6.92 3.50
C TYR A 305 2.98 7.51 2.75
N SER A 306 3.78 8.27 3.49
CA SER A 306 5.12 8.67 3.07
C SER A 306 6.15 8.01 3.96
N VAL A 307 7.35 7.76 3.44
CA VAL A 307 8.41 7.05 4.15
C VAL A 307 9.72 7.81 4.11
N THR A 308 10.48 7.75 5.19
CA THR A 308 11.90 8.09 5.26
C THR A 308 12.67 6.92 5.82
N GLU A 309 13.82 6.61 5.24
CA GLU A 309 14.65 5.46 5.61
C GLU A 309 15.92 5.89 6.34
N HIS A 310 16.35 5.06 7.29
CA HIS A 310 17.59 5.23 8.02
C HIS A 310 18.20 3.87 8.33
N PHE A 311 19.48 3.69 7.99
CA PHE A 311 20.24 2.49 8.34
C PHE A 311 21.23 2.82 9.45
N MET A 312 21.27 1.98 10.48
CA MET A 312 22.17 2.11 11.61
C MET A 312 23.00 0.84 11.74
N ASP A 313 24.32 0.98 11.71
CA ASP A 313 25.24 -0.14 11.92
C ASP A 313 25.42 -0.41 13.42
N LEU A 314 25.40 -1.69 13.82
CA LEU A 314 25.44 -2.11 15.23
C LEU A 314 26.82 -1.91 15.89
N GLU A 315 27.88 -1.60 15.13
CA GLU A 315 29.21 -1.26 15.70
C GLU A 315 29.19 -0.05 16.66
N PHE A 316 28.14 0.79 16.61
CA PHE A 316 28.03 2.03 17.38
C PHE A 316 26.95 2.01 18.48
N ILE A 317 26.35 0.85 18.80
CA ILE A 317 25.10 0.80 19.60
C ILE A 317 25.27 0.13 20.96
N SER A 318 24.44 0.60 21.91
CA SER A 318 24.18 0.01 23.23
C SER A 318 23.88 -1.50 23.17
N PRO A 319 24.28 -2.31 24.17
CA PRO A 319 24.13 -3.77 24.19
C PRO A 319 22.70 -4.32 24.08
N ASN A 320 21.68 -3.46 24.02
CA ASN A 320 20.27 -3.83 23.93
C ASN A 320 19.66 -3.64 22.51
N ALA A 321 20.44 -3.20 21.52
CA ALA A 321 19.94 -3.08 20.14
C ALA A 321 20.06 -4.40 19.38
N HIS A 322 18.95 -4.79 18.73
CA HIS A 322 18.83 -6.08 18.05
C HIS A 322 18.81 -5.86 16.53
N PRO A 323 19.53 -6.67 15.74
CA PRO A 323 19.48 -6.55 14.29
C PRO A 323 18.09 -6.89 13.77
N GLY A 324 17.60 -6.07 12.84
CA GLY A 324 16.25 -6.23 12.31
C GLY A 324 15.81 -5.10 11.39
N VAL A 325 14.61 -5.26 10.84
CA VAL A 325 13.96 -4.26 9.99
C VAL A 325 12.75 -3.70 10.73
N TYR A 326 12.80 -2.41 11.07
CA TYR A 326 11.85 -1.70 11.90
C TYR A 326 11.01 -0.73 11.07
N PHE A 327 9.70 -0.74 11.30
CA PHE A 327 8.74 0.16 10.68
C PHE A 327 8.05 0.96 11.77
N PHE A 328 8.54 2.17 12.01
CA PHE A 328 7.91 3.14 12.89
C PHE A 328 6.82 3.86 12.12
N TYR A 329 5.59 3.82 12.58
CA TYR A 329 4.47 4.49 11.94
C TYR A 329 3.81 5.49 12.88
N ASP A 330 3.37 6.61 12.30
CA ASP A 330 2.67 7.67 13.01
C ASP A 330 1.62 8.32 12.09
N PHE A 331 0.51 8.77 12.68
CA PHE A 331 -0.64 9.28 11.95
C PHE A 331 -0.55 10.79 11.71
N SER A 332 -0.77 11.20 10.47
CA SER A 332 -0.91 12.61 10.12
C SER A 332 -2.23 13.18 10.65
N PRO A 333 -2.25 14.42 11.17
CA PRO A 333 -3.49 15.09 11.56
C PRO A 333 -4.35 15.53 10.36
N ILE A 334 -3.91 15.24 9.14
CA ILE A 334 -4.58 15.60 7.89
C ILE A 334 -5.19 14.34 7.27
N LYS A 335 -6.42 14.47 6.77
CA LYS A 335 -7.15 13.47 6.02
C LYS A 335 -7.35 13.91 4.58
N VAL A 336 -7.17 13.00 3.64
CA VAL A 336 -7.43 13.22 2.22
C VAL A 336 -8.76 12.58 1.85
N THR A 337 -9.56 13.26 1.05
CA THR A 337 -10.79 12.69 0.51
C THR A 337 -10.77 12.80 -1.01
N PHE A 338 -10.88 11.66 -1.68
CA PHE A 338 -11.00 11.54 -3.13
C PHE A 338 -12.45 11.23 -3.47
N ARG A 339 -13.03 12.01 -4.39
CA ARG A 339 -14.40 11.79 -4.84
C ARG A 339 -14.44 11.79 -6.35
N GLU A 340 -14.86 10.67 -6.93
CA GLU A 340 -15.09 10.58 -8.36
C GLU A 340 -16.47 11.13 -8.70
N GLU A 341 -16.49 12.12 -9.58
CA GLU A 341 -17.73 12.70 -10.09
C GLU A 341 -17.71 12.79 -11.62
N HIS A 342 -18.90 12.77 -12.21
CA HIS A 342 -19.08 13.14 -13.61
C HIS A 342 -19.34 14.64 -13.72
N ILE A 343 -18.88 15.20 -14.83
CA ILE A 343 -19.24 16.56 -15.22
C ILE A 343 -20.77 16.63 -15.38
N SER A 344 -21.39 17.66 -14.81
CA SER A 344 -22.84 17.83 -14.93
C SER A 344 -23.27 18.00 -16.40
N PHE A 345 -24.43 17.47 -16.77
CA PHE A 345 -24.95 17.57 -18.14
C PHE A 345 -25.07 19.02 -18.61
N LEU A 346 -25.48 19.94 -17.72
CA LEU A 346 -25.57 21.35 -18.06
C LEU A 346 -24.20 21.95 -18.39
N HIS A 347 -23.17 21.59 -17.62
CA HIS A 347 -21.80 22.05 -17.88
C HIS A 347 -21.28 21.55 -19.23
N PHE A 348 -21.61 20.31 -19.61
CA PHE A 348 -21.28 19.77 -20.93
C PHE A 348 -21.97 20.55 -22.07
N ILE A 349 -23.27 20.82 -21.94
CA ILE A 349 -24.02 21.59 -22.95
C ILE A 349 -23.48 23.02 -23.07
N THR A 350 -23.17 23.68 -21.94
CA THR A 350 -22.58 25.02 -21.98
C THR A 350 -21.22 25.03 -22.68
N ASN A 351 -20.39 23.99 -22.47
CA ASN A 351 -19.10 23.84 -23.17
C ASN A 351 -19.29 23.67 -24.68
N ILE A 352 -20.24 22.82 -25.13
CA ILE A 352 -20.54 22.67 -26.55
C ILE A 352 -20.97 24.00 -27.18
N CYS A 353 -21.88 24.72 -26.53
CA CYS A 353 -22.33 26.03 -27.00
C CYS A 353 -21.15 27.03 -27.10
N ALA A 354 -20.25 27.02 -26.12
CA ALA A 354 -19.06 27.85 -26.12
C ALA A 354 -18.07 27.48 -27.24
N VAL A 355 -17.84 26.19 -27.50
CA VAL A 355 -16.98 25.71 -28.59
C VAL A 355 -17.53 26.13 -29.95
N ILE A 356 -18.82 25.88 -30.20
CA ILE A 356 -19.47 26.22 -31.47
C ILE A 356 -19.46 27.75 -31.66
N GLY A 357 -19.92 28.51 -30.67
CA GLY A 357 -19.95 29.98 -30.75
C GLY A 357 -18.56 30.60 -30.87
N GLY A 358 -17.58 30.07 -30.13
CA GLY A 358 -16.19 30.52 -30.16
C GLY A 358 -15.55 30.31 -31.54
N ILE A 359 -15.74 29.14 -32.16
CA ILE A 359 -15.18 28.90 -33.49
C ILE A 359 -15.89 29.75 -34.55
N PHE A 360 -17.22 29.89 -34.51
CA PHE A 360 -17.95 30.72 -35.47
C PHE A 360 -17.52 32.20 -35.40
N THR A 361 -17.33 32.74 -34.20
CA THR A 361 -16.88 34.13 -34.02
C THR A 361 -15.45 34.34 -34.54
N VAL A 362 -14.52 33.46 -34.21
CA VAL A 362 -13.13 33.52 -34.71
C VAL A 362 -13.07 33.35 -36.22
N ALA A 363 -13.81 32.39 -36.78
CA ALA A 363 -13.89 32.16 -38.22
C ALA A 363 -14.44 33.39 -38.97
N GLY A 364 -15.49 34.03 -38.43
CA GLY A 364 -16.06 35.25 -39.01
C GLY A 364 -15.09 36.43 -38.99
N ILE A 365 -14.30 36.58 -37.92
CA ILE A 365 -13.24 37.60 -37.87
C ILE A 365 -12.18 37.34 -38.94
N ILE A 366 -11.70 36.10 -39.05
CA ILE A 366 -10.69 35.70 -40.05
C ILE A 366 -11.22 35.90 -41.47
N ASP A 367 -12.45 35.46 -41.76
CA ASP A 367 -13.06 35.63 -43.09
C ASP A 367 -13.19 37.12 -43.46
N SER A 368 -13.63 37.96 -42.52
CA SER A 368 -13.71 39.41 -42.73
C SER A 368 -12.34 40.03 -43.04
N PHE A 369 -11.29 39.65 -42.31
CA PHE A 369 -9.92 40.10 -42.57
C PHE A 369 -9.41 39.64 -43.94
N VAL A 370 -9.62 38.37 -44.30
CA VAL A 370 -9.20 37.80 -45.58
C VAL A 370 -9.95 38.47 -46.74
N TYR A 371 -11.27 38.63 -46.63
CA TYR A 371 -12.10 39.25 -47.67
C TYR A 371 -11.70 40.71 -47.93
N HIS A 372 -11.57 41.52 -46.87
CA HIS A 372 -11.15 42.92 -47.02
C HIS A 372 -9.70 43.03 -47.50
N GLY A 373 -8.81 42.13 -47.07
CA GLY A 373 -7.43 42.04 -47.53
C GLY A 373 -7.34 41.75 -49.02
N GLN A 374 -8.00 40.68 -49.50
CA GLN A 374 -8.06 40.31 -50.91
C GLN A 374 -8.63 41.43 -51.78
N ARG A 375 -9.71 42.08 -51.33
CA ARG A 375 -10.33 43.20 -52.07
C ARG A 375 -9.42 44.42 -52.15
N LYS A 376 -8.68 44.76 -51.08
CA LYS A 376 -7.69 45.85 -51.08
C LYS A 376 -6.49 45.53 -51.98
N ILE A 377 -6.00 44.28 -51.97
CA ILE A 377 -4.89 43.84 -52.83
C ILE A 377 -5.31 43.87 -54.29
N LYS A 378 -6.48 43.32 -54.64
CA LYS A 378 -7.02 43.33 -56.00
C LYS A 378 -7.18 44.77 -56.53
N LYS A 379 -7.75 45.66 -55.71
CA LYS A 379 -7.88 47.08 -56.06
C LYS A 379 -6.52 47.76 -56.25
N LYS A 380 -5.50 47.43 -55.44
CA LYS A 380 -4.13 47.97 -55.62
C LYS A 380 -3.43 47.41 -56.86
N ALA A 381 -3.68 46.15 -57.22
CA ALA A 381 -3.16 45.51 -58.43
C ALA A 381 -3.78 46.14 -59.70
N GLU A 382 -5.08 46.41 -59.71
CA GLU A 382 -5.78 47.08 -60.81
C GLU A 382 -5.29 48.53 -61.04
N ILE A 383 -4.76 49.20 -60.02
CA ILE A 383 -4.19 50.56 -60.11
C ILE A 383 -2.68 50.54 -60.49
N GLY A 384 -2.10 49.35 -60.76
CA GLY A 384 -0.71 49.22 -61.21
C GLY A 384 0.36 49.55 -60.15
N LYS A 385 -0.01 49.58 -58.86
CA LYS A 385 0.90 49.90 -57.74
C LYS A 385 1.69 48.71 -57.19
N PHE A 386 1.59 47.54 -57.82
CA PHE A 386 2.45 46.39 -57.57
C PHE A 386 3.51 46.34 -58.67
N ARG A 387 4.57 47.15 -58.52
CA ARG A 387 5.86 46.93 -59.17
C ARG A 387 6.95 47.05 -58.12
#